data_AF-A0A673SNY1-F1
#
_entry.id   AF-A0A673SNY1-F1
#
_cell.length_a   1.000
_cell.length_b   1.000
_cell.length_c   1.000
_cell.angle_alpha   90.00
_cell.angle_beta   90.00
_cell.angle_gamma   90.00
#
_symmetry.space_group_name_H-M   'P 1'
#
loop_
_entity.id
_entity.type
_entity.pdbx_description
1 polymer ?
#
loop_
_entity_poly.entity_id
_entity_poly.type
_entity_poly.pdbx_seq_one_letter_code
_entity_poly.pdbx_strand_id
1 'polypeptide(L)'
;RRKGDMLCIWLPWLVMRFSNVNVCFLQLPILLFESLTVPKPTNIQIKAYNFNTVLSWDYPTMSETPLFIVQVMNYEDAEWIDACNTSQHYCNIFSTISDPSISLWARIKARLGQKESDDAMSEEFILCRHGE
;
A
#
# COMPACT_ATOMS: atom_id res chain seq x y z
N ARG A 1 53.96 -13.95 -27.15
CA ARG A 1 54.47 -12.66 -26.62
C ARG A 1 53.34 -11.64 -26.78
N ARG A 2 52.87 -11.02 -25.68
CA ARG A 2 51.71 -10.12 -25.57
C ARG A 2 51.77 -8.90 -26.52
N LYS A 3 50.62 -8.45 -27.08
CA LYS A 3 49.95 -7.16 -26.77
C LYS A 3 48.67 -6.95 -27.64
N GLY A 4 47.58 -6.46 -27.02
CA GLY A 4 46.42 -5.70 -27.56
C GLY A 4 45.58 -6.36 -28.68
N ASP A 5 44.25 -6.26 -28.79
CA ASP A 5 43.34 -5.24 -28.29
C ASP A 5 41.93 -5.81 -28.04
N MET A 6 41.29 -5.19 -27.05
CA MET A 6 39.89 -5.30 -26.71
C MET A 6 39.06 -4.55 -27.76
N LEU A 7 38.13 -5.23 -28.42
CA LEU A 7 37.11 -4.58 -29.23
C LEU A 7 35.72 -5.08 -28.82
N CYS A 8 35.04 -4.29 -27.99
CA CYS A 8 33.62 -4.41 -27.76
C CYS A 8 32.89 -3.99 -29.04
N ILE A 9 32.39 -4.96 -29.82
CA ILE A 9 31.51 -4.66 -30.94
C ILE A 9 30.06 -4.75 -30.45
N TRP A 10 29.42 -3.59 -30.51
CA TRP A 10 28.02 -3.34 -30.23
C TRP A 10 27.11 -4.14 -31.17
N LEU A 11 26.05 -4.73 -30.61
CA LEU A 11 24.98 -5.44 -31.33
C LEU A 11 24.33 -4.54 -32.40
N PRO A 12 23.86 -5.14 -33.50
CA PRO A 12 22.42 -5.00 -33.74
C PRO A 12 21.79 -6.33 -34.19
N TRP A 13 20.77 -6.75 -33.44
CA TRP A 13 19.57 -7.42 -33.95
C TRP A 13 19.83 -8.64 -34.85
N LEU A 14 20.21 -9.76 -34.23
CA LEU A 14 20.05 -11.07 -34.87
C LEU A 14 18.61 -11.56 -34.62
N VAL A 15 17.72 -11.26 -35.56
CA VAL A 15 16.43 -11.97 -35.68
C VAL A 15 16.77 -13.39 -36.15
N MET A 16 16.97 -14.30 -35.20
CA MET A 16 16.99 -15.72 -35.52
C MET A 16 15.54 -16.18 -35.74
N ARG A 17 15.16 -16.34 -37.02
CA ARG A 17 13.98 -17.11 -37.40
C ARG A 17 14.20 -18.56 -36.96
N PHE A 18 13.66 -18.92 -35.81
CA PHE A 18 13.35 -20.31 -35.51
C PHE A 18 11.97 -20.64 -36.10
N SER A 19 11.97 -21.71 -36.87
CA SER A 19 10.85 -22.40 -37.48
C SER A 19 9.71 -22.61 -36.49
N ASN A 20 8.49 -22.22 -36.87
CA ASN A 20 7.20 -22.72 -36.36
C ASN A 20 7.15 -23.21 -34.90
N VAL A 21 7.37 -22.32 -33.94
CA VAL A 21 6.74 -22.44 -32.62
C VAL A 21 6.11 -21.09 -32.34
N ASN A 22 4.79 -21.07 -32.20
CA ASN A 22 4.04 -19.87 -31.82
C ASN A 22 4.33 -19.61 -30.34
N VAL A 23 5.44 -18.93 -30.06
CA VAL A 23 5.80 -18.59 -28.70
C VAL A 23 5.29 -17.20 -28.39
N CYS A 24 4.08 -17.14 -27.82
CA CYS A 24 3.53 -15.96 -27.17
C CYS A 24 4.34 -15.63 -25.90
N PHE A 25 5.61 -15.26 -26.05
CA PHE A 25 6.43 -14.69 -24.97
C PHE A 25 6.34 -13.17 -25.04
N LEU A 26 5.25 -12.53 -24.60
CA LEU A 26 5.31 -11.12 -24.17
C LEU A 26 4.24 -10.71 -23.14
N GLN A 27 3.29 -11.56 -22.75
CA GLN A 27 2.24 -11.17 -21.78
C GLN A 27 2.41 -11.75 -20.35
N LEU A 28 3.35 -12.68 -20.15
CA LEU A 28 3.52 -13.40 -18.88
C LEU A 28 4.45 -12.77 -17.81
N PRO A 29 5.35 -11.79 -18.07
CA PRO A 29 6.21 -11.30 -17.00
C PRO A 29 5.49 -10.39 -16.00
N ILE A 30 4.49 -9.63 -16.43
CA ILE A 30 3.91 -8.54 -15.63
C ILE A 30 3.14 -9.07 -14.40
N LEU A 31 2.35 -10.14 -14.58
CA LEU A 31 1.54 -10.73 -13.52
C LEU A 31 2.36 -11.41 -12.42
N LEU A 32 3.59 -11.84 -12.73
CA LEU A 32 4.49 -12.46 -11.74
C LEU A 32 5.19 -11.43 -10.86
N PHE A 33 5.47 -10.23 -11.39
CA PHE A 33 6.11 -9.16 -10.62
C PHE A 33 5.16 -8.45 -9.65
N GLU A 34 3.86 -8.39 -9.94
CA GLU A 34 2.84 -7.83 -9.03
C GLU A 34 2.68 -8.66 -7.74
N SER A 35 3.08 -9.93 -7.76
CA SER A 35 3.01 -10.82 -6.58
C SER A 35 4.13 -10.60 -5.54
N LEU A 36 5.12 -9.75 -5.83
CA LEU A 36 6.29 -9.53 -4.97
C LEU A 36 6.15 -8.35 -4.00
N THR A 37 5.16 -7.47 -4.22
CA THR A 37 4.88 -6.30 -3.39
C THR A 37 3.76 -6.59 -2.40
N VAL A 38 3.87 -6.08 -1.17
CA VAL A 38 2.79 -6.20 -0.18
C VAL A 38 1.62 -5.34 -0.67
N PRO A 39 0.41 -5.91 -0.83
CA PRO A 39 -0.71 -5.15 -1.36
C PRO A 39 -1.07 -4.01 -0.39
N LYS A 40 -1.52 -2.91 -0.97
CA LYS A 40 -1.94 -1.71 -0.25
C LYS A 40 -3.40 -1.88 0.21
N PRO A 41 -3.77 -1.46 1.45
CA PRO A 41 -5.16 -1.40 1.88
C PRO A 41 -6.04 -0.53 0.96
N THR A 42 -7.31 -0.88 0.83
CA THR A 42 -8.26 -0.19 -0.05
C THR A 42 -9.58 0.11 0.67
N ASN A 43 -10.47 0.88 0.02
CA ASN A 43 -11.82 1.19 0.51
C ASN A 43 -11.82 1.68 1.98
N ILE A 44 -10.98 2.69 2.26
CA ILE A 44 -10.81 3.24 3.59
C ILE A 44 -12.05 4.06 3.95
N GLN A 45 -12.69 3.74 5.06
CA GLN A 45 -13.89 4.43 5.55
C GLN A 45 -13.73 4.80 7.01
N ILE A 46 -14.10 6.03 7.35
CA ILE A 46 -14.24 6.50 8.73
C ILE A 46 -15.73 6.67 9.00
N LYS A 47 -16.23 6.00 10.04
CA LYS A 47 -17.62 6.14 10.50
C LYS A 47 -17.61 6.48 11.98
N ALA A 48 -18.48 7.40 12.37
CA ALA A 48 -18.65 7.78 13.75
C ALA A 48 -20.12 7.75 14.14
N TYR A 49 -20.41 7.11 15.27
CA TYR A 49 -21.76 7.07 15.86
C TYR A 49 -21.65 7.21 17.37
N ASN A 50 -22.37 8.17 17.98
CA ASN A 50 -22.34 8.41 19.44
C ASN A 50 -20.92 8.48 20.03
N PHE A 51 -20.03 9.27 19.43
CA PHE A 51 -18.61 9.39 19.83
C PHE A 51 -17.79 8.09 19.74
N ASN A 52 -18.26 7.09 19.00
CA ASN A 52 -17.47 5.93 18.63
C ASN A 52 -17.01 6.07 17.18
N THR A 53 -15.75 6.50 16.97
CA THR A 53 -15.16 6.70 15.64
C THR A 53 -14.31 5.51 15.23
N VAL A 54 -14.78 4.77 14.23
CA VAL A 54 -14.14 3.56 13.72
C VAL A 54 -13.66 3.78 12.29
N LEU A 55 -12.38 3.51 12.07
CA LEU A 55 -11.76 3.39 10.76
C LEU A 55 -11.82 1.93 10.31
N SER A 56 -12.19 1.66 9.07
CA SER A 56 -12.21 0.32 8.46
C SER A 56 -11.63 0.34 7.05
N TRP A 57 -11.08 -0.80 6.60
CA TRP A 57 -10.50 -0.95 5.26
C TRP A 57 -10.68 -2.36 4.72
N ASP A 58 -10.60 -2.50 3.40
CA ASP A 58 -10.55 -3.78 2.72
C ASP A 58 -9.08 -4.21 2.50
N TYR A 59 -8.88 -5.53 2.47
CA TYR A 59 -7.59 -6.14 2.17
C TYR A 59 -7.78 -7.48 1.46
N PRO A 60 -6.96 -7.80 0.44
CA PRO A 60 -7.06 -9.09 -0.24
C PRO A 60 -6.80 -10.25 0.72
N THR A 61 -7.39 -11.41 0.42
CA THR A 61 -7.12 -12.63 1.17
C THR A 61 -5.67 -13.06 0.96
N MET A 62 -4.92 -13.17 2.05
CA MET A 62 -3.51 -13.57 2.05
C MET A 62 -3.33 -14.93 2.74
N SER A 63 -2.28 -15.66 2.36
CA SER A 63 -1.89 -16.90 3.05
C SER A 63 -1.32 -16.64 4.44
N GLU A 64 -0.69 -15.49 4.63
CA GLU A 64 -0.14 -15.00 5.90
C GLU A 64 -1.09 -13.96 6.51
N THR A 65 -1.17 -13.90 7.84
CA THR A 65 -1.97 -12.89 8.53
C THR A 65 -1.27 -11.52 8.46
N PRO A 66 -1.85 -10.51 7.77
CA PRO A 66 -1.28 -9.17 7.75
C PRO A 66 -1.39 -8.48 9.11
N LEU A 67 -0.40 -7.66 9.42
CA LEU A 67 -0.48 -6.65 10.48
C LEU A 67 -0.67 -5.28 9.84
N PHE A 68 -1.61 -4.51 10.35
CA PHE A 68 -1.92 -3.17 9.90
C PHE A 68 -1.45 -2.16 10.93
N ILE A 69 -0.76 -1.14 10.45
CA ILE A 69 -0.34 0.01 11.24
C ILE A 69 -1.18 1.18 10.79
N VAL A 70 -1.98 1.71 11.72
CA VAL A 70 -2.89 2.84 11.49
C VAL A 70 -2.32 4.06 12.19
N GLN A 71 -2.19 5.14 11.44
CA GLN A 71 -1.81 6.45 11.97
C GLN A 71 -2.85 7.49 11.63
N VAL A 72 -3.02 8.46 12.53
CA VAL A 72 -3.96 9.56 12.37
C VAL A 72 -3.21 10.88 12.54
N MET A 73 -3.58 11.87 11.75
CA MET A 73 -3.06 13.23 11.81
C MET A 73 -4.24 14.20 11.79
N ASN A 74 -4.25 15.17 12.70
CA ASN A 74 -5.17 16.31 12.66
C ASN A 74 -4.51 17.48 11.92
N TYR A 75 -5.31 18.46 11.50
CA TYR A 75 -4.80 19.61 10.77
C TYR A 75 -3.86 20.52 11.59
N GLU A 76 -4.06 20.62 12.91
CA GLU A 76 -3.31 21.53 13.77
C GLU A 76 -1.92 21.02 14.14
N ASP A 77 -1.80 19.77 14.60
CA ASP A 77 -0.53 19.22 15.06
C ASP A 77 0.36 18.80 13.89
N ALA A 78 -0.24 18.47 12.74
CA ALA A 78 0.44 18.02 11.53
C ALA A 78 1.42 16.83 11.73
N GLU A 79 1.27 16.11 12.85
CA GLU A 79 2.05 14.93 13.19
C GLU A 79 1.22 13.66 13.05
N TRP A 80 1.85 12.60 12.55
CA TRP A 80 1.23 11.28 12.43
C TRP A 80 1.38 10.51 13.74
N ILE A 81 0.27 10.27 14.42
CA ILE A 81 0.21 9.57 15.70
C ILE A 81 -0.27 8.13 15.47
N ASP A 82 0.42 7.15 16.07
CA ASP A 82 0.01 5.75 16.03
C ASP A 82 -1.33 5.54 16.76
N ALA A 83 -2.33 5.06 16.04
CA ALA A 83 -3.65 4.76 16.59
C ALA A 83 -3.81 3.27 16.92
N CYS A 84 -3.45 2.39 15.97
CA CYS A 84 -3.57 0.94 16.14
C CYS A 84 -2.42 0.18 15.47
N ASN A 85 -2.06 -0.95 16.08
CA ASN A 85 -1.31 -2.03 15.47
C ASN A 85 -2.13 -3.33 15.63
N THR A 86 -2.74 -3.81 14.55
CA THR A 86 -3.78 -4.86 14.61
C THR A 86 -3.77 -5.75 13.37
N SER A 87 -4.25 -6.99 13.50
CA SER A 87 -4.58 -7.86 12.36
C SER A 87 -6.03 -7.73 11.90
N GLN A 88 -6.85 -6.98 12.65
CA GLN A 88 -8.24 -6.69 12.28
C GLN A 88 -8.28 -5.66 11.14
N HIS A 89 -9.39 -5.65 10.43
CA HIS A 89 -9.62 -4.73 9.30
C HIS A 89 -10.32 -3.43 9.75
N TYR A 90 -10.24 -3.13 11.04
CA TYR A 90 -10.78 -1.93 11.64
C TYR A 90 -9.97 -1.49 12.86
N CYS A 91 -10.11 -0.21 13.22
CA CYS A 91 -9.45 0.43 14.35
C CYS A 91 -10.36 1.51 14.91
N ASN A 92 -10.54 1.54 16.24
CA ASN A 92 -11.18 2.67 16.90
C ASN A 92 -10.15 3.79 17.05
N ILE A 93 -10.42 4.94 16.44
CA ILE A 93 -9.52 6.10 16.44
C ILE A 93 -10.06 7.25 17.31
N PHE A 94 -11.15 7.04 18.05
CA PHE A 94 -11.75 8.12 18.85
C PHE A 94 -10.77 8.72 19.85
N SER A 95 -9.92 7.89 20.48
CA SER A 95 -8.94 8.35 21.47
C SER A 95 -7.83 9.22 20.89
N THR A 96 -7.64 9.22 19.56
CA THR A 96 -6.66 10.10 18.90
C THR A 96 -7.25 11.44 18.47
N ILE A 97 -8.56 11.66 18.66
CA ILE A 97 -9.25 12.89 18.28
C ILE A 97 -9.28 13.82 19.50
N SER A 98 -8.51 14.90 19.44
CA SER A 98 -8.46 15.93 20.48
C SER A 98 -9.60 16.97 20.33
N ASP A 99 -9.84 17.45 19.11
CA ASP A 99 -10.93 18.36 18.78
C ASP A 99 -11.83 17.75 17.69
N PRO A 100 -13.13 17.53 17.96
CA PRO A 100 -14.05 16.93 16.99
C PRO A 100 -14.40 17.84 15.81
N SER A 101 -14.08 19.13 15.87
CA SER A 101 -14.39 20.14 14.85
C SER A 101 -13.27 20.30 13.81
N ILE A 102 -12.12 19.69 14.05
CA ILE A 102 -10.93 19.81 13.22
C ILE A 102 -10.85 18.65 12.22
N SER A 103 -10.37 18.96 11.02
CA SER A 103 -10.10 17.97 9.99
C SER A 103 -9.02 16.98 10.43
N LEU A 104 -9.27 15.70 10.17
CA LEU A 104 -8.31 14.62 10.35
C LEU A 104 -8.21 13.77 9.09
N TRP A 105 -7.07 13.09 8.99
CA TRP A 105 -6.78 12.07 8.00
C TRP A 105 -6.20 10.85 8.68
N ALA A 106 -6.51 9.67 8.15
CA ALA A 106 -5.90 8.43 8.55
C ALA A 106 -5.04 7.88 7.41
N ARG A 107 -3.92 7.25 7.76
CA ARG A 107 -3.17 6.41 6.83
C ARG A 107 -2.94 5.03 7.41
N ILE A 108 -2.93 4.06 6.51
CA ILE A 108 -2.83 2.64 6.87
C ILE A 108 -1.80 2.00 5.95
N LYS A 109 -0.88 1.24 6.54
CA LYS A 109 -0.01 0.34 5.79
C LYS A 109 -0.14 -1.08 6.31
N ALA A 110 0.02 -2.04 5.40
CA ALA A 110 0.05 -3.45 5.73
C ALA A 110 1.49 -3.92 5.85
N ARG A 111 1.73 -4.85 6.76
CA ARG A 111 3.02 -5.48 7.02
C ARG A 111 2.87 -6.99 6.97
N LEU A 112 3.70 -7.63 6.16
CA LEU A 112 3.85 -9.07 6.05
C LEU A 112 5.30 -9.44 6.37
N GLY A 113 5.52 -9.98 7.57
CA GLY A 113 6.85 -10.26 8.10
C GLY A 113 7.71 -8.99 8.24
N GLN A 114 8.70 -8.83 7.36
CA GLN A 114 9.61 -7.68 7.32
C GLN A 114 9.31 -6.70 6.17
N LYS A 115 8.33 -7.00 5.33
CA LYS A 115 7.94 -6.14 4.20
C LYS A 115 6.71 -5.32 4.56
N GLU A 116 6.64 -4.10 4.04
CA GLU A 116 5.52 -3.18 4.23
C GLU A 116 4.96 -2.74 2.87
N SER A 117 3.68 -2.41 2.83
CA SER A 117 3.03 -1.77 1.69
C SER A 117 3.28 -0.27 1.68
N ASP A 118 2.92 0.38 0.57
CA ASP A 118 2.72 1.83 0.55
C ASP A 118 1.55 2.24 1.47
N ASP A 119 1.56 3.49 1.92
CA ASP A 119 0.51 4.08 2.75
C ASP A 119 -0.78 4.31 1.95
N ALA A 120 -1.89 3.81 2.47
CA ALA A 120 -3.25 4.08 2.00
C ALA A 120 -3.89 5.17 2.85
N MET A 121 -4.28 6.26 2.20
CA MET A 121 -4.77 7.48 2.85
C MET A 121 -6.30 7.53 2.80
N SER A 122 -6.94 7.97 3.88
CA SER A 122 -8.36 8.28 3.90
C SER A 122 -8.65 9.61 3.20
N GLU A 123 -9.93 9.86 2.91
CA GLU A 123 -10.41 11.21 2.69
C GLU A 123 -10.39 12.03 3.99
N GLU A 124 -10.57 13.34 3.87
CA GLU A 124 -10.72 14.24 5.02
C GLU A 124 -11.96 13.86 5.84
N PHE A 125 -11.83 13.86 7.16
CA PHE A 125 -12.93 13.61 8.07
C PHE A 125 -13.01 14.69 9.16
N ILE A 126 -14.22 15.13 9.49
CA ILE A 126 -14.49 16.05 10.59
C ILE A 126 -15.61 15.43 11.42
N LEU A 127 -15.34 15.12 12.69
CA LEU A 127 -16.28 14.35 13.53
C LEU A 127 -17.61 15.09 13.72
N CYS A 128 -17.59 16.38 13.99
CA CYS A 128 -18.81 17.20 14.13
C CYS A 128 -19.62 17.37 12.84
N ARG A 129 -19.03 17.10 11.67
CA ARG A 129 -19.69 17.25 10.36
C ARG A 129 -20.21 15.92 9.81
N HIS A 130 -19.43 14.85 10.00
CA HIS A 130 -19.67 13.56 9.36
C HIS A 130 -20.13 12.47 10.33
N GLY A 131 -20.02 12.69 11.64
CA GLY A 131 -20.56 11.78 12.65
C GLY A 131 -22.08 11.84 12.75
N GLU A 132 -22.69 10.69 13.08
CA GLU A 132 -24.12 10.52 13.33
C GLU A 132 -24.46 10.44 14.82
#